data_AF-A0A832TUQ1-F1
#
_entry.id   AF-A0A832TUQ1-F1
#
_cell.length_a   1.000
_cell.length_b   1.000
_cell.length_c   1.000
_cell.angle_alpha   90.00
_cell.angle_beta   90.00
_cell.angle_gamma   90.00
#
_symmetry.space_group_name_H-M   'P 1'
#
loop_
_entity.id
_entity.type
_entity.pdbx_description
1 polymer ?
#
loop_
_entity_poly.entity_id
_entity_poly.type
_entity_poly.pdbx_seq_one_letter_code
_entity_poly.pdbx_strand_id
1 'polypeptide(L)'
;MHIPDAFIPIWQGAIYWIIALVFIALALRWARNEMNEEKLPLVAVLAAGIFALQSFNLPVSMGTSGHLVGGALAAIILGSPFAAIFILTLVLIVQAVLFGD
;
A
#
# COMPACT_ATOMS: atom_id res chain seq x y z
N MET A 1 3.80 8.01 -1.26
CA MET A 1 4.88 8.79 -0.64
C MET A 1 4.82 8.54 0.85
N HIS A 2 5.92 8.06 1.38
CA HIS A 2 6.06 7.65 2.77
C HIS A 2 6.35 8.86 3.65
N ILE A 3 5.86 8.80 4.88
CA ILE A 3 6.11 9.82 5.90
C ILE A 3 6.97 9.16 6.95
N PRO A 4 8.19 9.63 7.21
CA PRO A 4 9.06 9.04 8.22
C PRO A 4 8.44 9.03 9.61
N ASP A 5 8.88 8.09 10.44
CA ASP A 5 8.46 8.02 11.84
C ASP A 5 8.76 9.33 12.58
N ALA A 6 7.88 9.67 13.53
CA ALA A 6 7.91 10.89 14.32
C ALA A 6 7.83 12.23 13.54
N PHE A 7 7.63 12.19 12.21
CA PHE A 7 7.46 13.41 11.41
C PHE A 7 6.10 14.09 11.64
N ILE A 8 5.08 13.31 12.02
CA ILE A 8 3.76 13.82 12.38
C ILE A 8 3.48 13.69 13.88
N PRO A 9 2.74 14.64 14.49
CA PRO A 9 2.31 14.53 15.87
C PRO A 9 1.50 13.25 16.14
N ILE A 10 1.69 12.64 17.31
CA ILE A 10 1.05 11.37 17.69
C ILE A 10 -0.48 11.44 17.59
N TRP A 11 -1.09 12.56 18.00
CA TRP A 11 -2.54 12.74 17.91
C TRP A 11 -3.06 12.75 16.46
N GLN A 12 -2.29 13.33 15.54
CA GLN A 12 -2.63 13.35 14.12
C GLN A 12 -2.44 11.97 13.51
N GLY A 13 -1.35 11.27 13.88
CA GLY A 13 -1.14 9.87 13.50
C GLY A 13 -2.27 8.96 13.95
N ALA A 14 -2.78 9.14 15.17
CA ALA A 14 -3.92 8.37 15.67
C ALA A 14 -5.20 8.57 14.84
N ILE A 15 -5.49 9.80 14.41
CA ILE A 15 -6.63 10.10 13.53
C ILE A 15 -6.47 9.38 12.18
N TYR A 16 -5.29 9.44 11.57
CA TYR A 16 -5.04 8.77 10.30
C TYR A 16 -5.10 7.24 10.42
N TRP A 17 -4.63 6.67 11.53
CA TRP A 17 -4.79 5.25 11.82
C TRP A 17 -6.26 4.84 11.93
N ILE A 18 -7.11 5.63 12.60
CA ILE A 18 -8.54 5.34 12.69
C ILE A 18 -9.18 5.30 11.29
N ILE A 19 -8.87 6.29 10.45
CA ILE A 19 -9.37 6.33 9.07
C ILE A 19 -8.85 5.12 8.28
N ALA A 20 -7.55 4.85 8.34
CA ALA A 20 -6.92 3.74 7.65
C ALA A 20 -7.53 2.38 8.05
N LEU A 21 -7.76 2.15 9.35
CA LEU A 21 -8.35 0.91 9.85
C LEU A 21 -9.74 0.64 9.29
N VAL A 22 -10.56 1.67 9.05
CA VAL A 22 -11.87 1.51 8.39
C VAL A 22 -11.69 0.96 6.98
N PHE A 23 -10.79 1.54 6.19
CA PHE A 23 -10.53 1.10 4.82
C PHE A 23 -9.83 -0.26 4.76
N ILE A 24 -8.93 -0.55 5.70
CA ILE A 24 -8.29 -1.87 5.83
C ILE A 24 -9.34 -2.92 6.16
N ALA A 25 -10.29 -2.65 7.06
CA ALA A 25 -11.37 -3.58 7.36
C ALA A 25 -12.25 -3.87 6.13
N LEU A 26 -12.55 -2.86 5.31
CA LEU A 26 -13.26 -3.05 4.03
C LEU A 26 -12.44 -3.87 3.03
N ALA A 27 -11.13 -3.62 2.95
CA ALA A 27 -10.20 -4.37 2.11
C ALA A 27 -10.08 -5.83 2.53
N LEU A 28 -10.05 -6.12 3.84
CA LEU A 28 -10.07 -7.48 4.39
C LEU A 28 -11.39 -8.19 4.08
N ARG A 29 -12.52 -7.49 4.15
CA ARG A 29 -13.83 -8.04 3.75
C ARG A 29 -13.85 -8.38 2.26
N TRP A 30 -13.30 -7.51 1.41
CA TRP A 30 -13.13 -7.80 -0.02
C TRP A 30 -12.25 -9.03 -0.22
N ALA A 31 -11.07 -9.09 0.41
CA ALA A 31 -10.15 -10.21 0.29
C ALA A 31 -10.82 -11.53 0.71
N ARG A 32 -11.59 -11.53 1.80
CA ARG A 32 -12.32 -12.72 2.25
C ARG A 32 -13.34 -13.24 1.23
N ASN A 33 -14.01 -12.35 0.52
CA ASN A 33 -15.09 -12.72 -0.40
C ASN A 33 -14.59 -13.03 -1.81
N GLU A 34 -13.53 -12.34 -2.24
CA GLU A 34 -13.15 -12.25 -3.64
C GLU A 34 -11.81 -12.95 -3.94
N MET A 35 -11.01 -13.27 -2.92
CA MET A 35 -9.72 -13.95 -3.07
C MET A 35 -9.92 -15.46 -3.08
N ASN A 36 -9.81 -16.04 -4.27
CA ASN A 36 -9.80 -17.48 -4.52
C ASN A 36 -8.37 -17.97 -4.84
N GLU A 37 -8.18 -19.28 -4.97
CA GLU A 37 -6.88 -19.89 -5.27
C GLU A 37 -6.26 -19.38 -6.59
N GLU A 38 -7.09 -18.97 -7.55
CA GLU A 38 -6.64 -18.43 -8.84
C GLU A 38 -6.13 -16.98 -8.74
N LYS A 39 -6.77 -16.14 -7.92
CA LYS A 39 -6.37 -14.73 -7.74
C LYS A 39 -5.19 -14.55 -6.79
N LEU A 40 -4.98 -15.50 -5.88
CA LEU A 40 -3.92 -15.39 -4.87
C LEU A 40 -2.51 -15.21 -5.48
N PRO A 41 -2.08 -15.99 -6.51
CA PRO A 41 -0.81 -15.76 -7.19
C PRO A 41 -0.70 -14.37 -7.82
N LEU A 42 -1.78 -13.89 -8.45
CA LEU A 42 -1.80 -12.59 -9.09
C LEU A 42 -1.62 -11.46 -8.06
N VAL A 43 -2.32 -11.54 -6.92
CA VAL A 43 -2.19 -10.58 -5.82
C VAL A 43 -0.76 -10.57 -5.28
N ALA A 44 -0.14 -11.75 -5.08
CA ALA A 44 1.22 -11.87 -4.58
C ALA A 44 2.25 -11.26 -5.54
N VAL A 45 2.15 -11.56 -6.84
CA VAL A 45 3.04 -11.00 -7.87
C VAL A 45 2.87 -9.49 -7.99
N LEU A 46 1.62 -8.99 -7.94
CA LEU A 46 1.37 -7.55 -7.95
C LEU A 46 1.95 -6.86 -6.71
N ALA A 47 1.78 -7.44 -5.53
CA ALA A 47 2.34 -6.88 -4.30
C ALA A 47 3.88 -6.82 -4.35
N ALA A 48 4.53 -7.91 -4.74
CA ALA A 48 5.99 -7.97 -4.89
C ALA A 48 6.49 -7.00 -5.97
N GLY A 49 5.79 -6.92 -7.11
CA GLY A 49 6.11 -5.99 -8.19
C GLY A 49 5.96 -4.52 -7.76
N ILE A 50 4.89 -4.18 -7.06
CA ILE A 50 4.66 -2.82 -6.55
C ILE A 50 5.72 -2.45 -5.50
N PHE A 51 6.04 -3.37 -4.58
CA PHE A 51 7.12 -3.18 -3.62
C PHE A 51 8.44 -2.88 -4.34
N ALA A 52 8.82 -3.69 -5.33
CA ALA A 52 10.04 -3.48 -6.11
C ALA A 52 10.04 -2.15 -6.86
N LEU A 53 8.90 -1.75 -7.45
CA LEU A 53 8.75 -0.47 -8.13
C LEU A 53 8.86 0.72 -7.16
N GLN A 54 8.38 0.58 -5.93
CA GLN A 54 8.47 1.61 -4.90
C GLN A 54 9.89 1.79 -4.37
N SER A 55 10.73 0.74 -4.41
CA SER A 55 12.14 0.83 -4.07
C SER A 55 12.96 1.71 -5.05
N PHE A 56 12.42 1.99 -6.24
CA PHE A 56 13.03 2.94 -7.17
C PHE A 56 12.57 4.37 -6.86
N ASN A 57 13.49 5.17 -6.32
CA ASN A 57 13.29 6.60 -6.12
C ASN A 57 13.65 7.37 -7.40
N LEU A 58 12.65 8.05 -7.97
CA LEU A 58 12.85 8.99 -9.06
C LEU A 58 13.04 10.40 -8.47
N PRO A 59 14.09 11.14 -8.85
CA PRO A 59 14.24 12.52 -8.41
C PRO A 59 13.11 13.37 -9.01
N VAL A 60 12.36 14.06 -8.15
CA VAL A 60 11.35 15.04 -8.55
C VAL A 60 11.94 16.43 -8.35
N SER A 61 11.46 17.41 -9.13
CA SER A 61 11.86 18.81 -8.95
C SER A 61 11.64 19.26 -7.50
N MET A 62 12.45 20.22 -7.03
CA MET A 62 12.43 20.75 -5.66
C MET A 62 13.00 19.81 -4.56
N GLY A 63 13.89 18.88 -4.91
CA GLY A 63 14.66 18.11 -3.91
C GLY A 63 13.86 17.00 -3.21
N THR A 64 12.65 16.72 -3.66
CA THR A 64 11.83 15.59 -3.20
C THR A 64 12.08 14.37 -4.09
N SER A 65 12.10 13.17 -3.54
CA SER A 65 11.96 11.94 -4.33
C SER A 65 10.48 11.67 -4.58
N GLY A 66 10.17 11.12 -5.74
CA GLY A 66 8.88 10.54 -6.09
C GLY A 66 9.11 9.09 -6.46
N HIS A 67 8.13 8.23 -6.21
CA HIS A 67 8.20 6.84 -6.65
C HIS A 67 6.83 6.42 -7.19
N LEU A 68 6.81 5.36 -7.98
CA LEU A 68 5.56 4.77 -8.44
C LEU A 68 4.81 4.20 -7.24
N VAL A 69 3.50 4.48 -7.12
CA VAL A 69 2.70 3.99 -5.99
C VAL A 69 2.08 2.62 -6.29
N GLY A 70 1.67 2.36 -7.53
CA GLY A 70 1.11 1.06 -7.93
C GLY A 70 -0.35 0.81 -7.55
N GLY A 71 -0.98 1.66 -6.72
CA GLY A 71 -2.37 1.50 -6.29
C GLY A 71 -3.39 1.50 -7.43
N ALA A 72 -3.29 2.44 -8.37
CA ALA A 72 -4.18 2.50 -9.54
C ALA A 72 -4.03 1.24 -10.41
N LEU A 73 -2.80 0.77 -10.62
CA LEU A 73 -2.52 -0.45 -11.37
C LEU A 73 -3.18 -1.66 -10.70
N ALA A 74 -2.99 -1.82 -9.38
CA ALA A 74 -3.63 -2.89 -8.61
C ALA A 74 -5.16 -2.85 -8.68
N ALA A 75 -5.75 -1.66 -8.57
CA ALA A 75 -7.20 -1.48 -8.64
C ALA A 75 -7.77 -1.86 -10.01
N ILE A 76 -7.09 -1.47 -11.09
CA ILE A 76 -7.50 -1.77 -12.46
C ILE A 76 -7.39 -3.27 -12.74
N ILE A 77 -6.25 -3.89 -12.40
CA ILE A 77 -6.02 -5.32 -12.70
C ILE A 77 -6.96 -6.23 -11.90
N LEU A 78 -7.22 -5.89 -10.64
CA LEU A 78 -8.09 -6.70 -9.77
C LEU A 78 -9.56 -6.27 -9.79
N GLY A 79 -9.89 -5.24 -10.58
CA GLY A 79 -11.26 -4.74 -10.76
C GLY A 79 -11.90 -4.16 -9.50
N SER A 80 -11.11 -3.80 -8.48
CA SER A 80 -11.63 -3.33 -7.20
C SER A 80 -10.66 -2.37 -6.50
N PRO A 81 -11.12 -1.20 -6.02
CA PRO A 81 -10.28 -0.29 -5.24
C PRO A 81 -9.86 -0.90 -3.89
N PHE A 82 -10.66 -1.80 -3.33
CA PHE A 82 -10.36 -2.49 -2.08
C PHE A 82 -9.20 -3.47 -2.22
N ALA A 83 -8.99 -4.01 -3.42
CA ALA A 83 -7.84 -4.84 -3.75
C ALA A 83 -6.53 -4.04 -3.69
N ALA A 84 -6.55 -2.81 -4.21
CA ALA A 84 -5.41 -1.91 -4.13
C ALA A 84 -5.09 -1.54 -2.69
N ILE A 85 -6.10 -1.23 -1.88
CA ILE A 85 -5.90 -0.95 -0.44
C ILE A 85 -5.26 -2.17 0.25
N PHE A 86 -5.75 -3.38 -0.03
CA PHE A 86 -5.20 -4.61 0.54
C PHE A 86 -3.71 -4.79 0.17
N ILE A 87 -3.38 -4.68 -1.11
CA ILE A 87 -1.99 -4.83 -1.60
C ILE A 87 -1.09 -3.75 -1.01
N LEU A 88 -1.49 -2.47 -1.07
CA LEU A 88 -0.67 -1.37 -0.56
C LEU A 88 -0.46 -1.48 0.95
N THR A 89 -1.46 -1.96 1.70
CA THR A 89 -1.30 -2.21 3.14
C THR A 89 -0.22 -3.27 3.40
N LEU A 90 -0.25 -4.39 2.67
CA LEU A 90 0.79 -5.42 2.77
C LEU A 90 2.18 -4.88 2.45
N VAL A 91 2.29 -4.13 1.36
CA VAL A 91 3.55 -3.52 0.91
C VAL A 91 4.10 -2.55 1.95
N LEU A 92 3.26 -1.65 2.48
CA LEU A 92 3.65 -0.69 3.51
C LEU A 92 4.07 -1.36 4.82
N ILE A 93 3.41 -2.45 5.23
CA ILE A 93 3.82 -3.22 6.41
C ILE A 93 5.23 -3.79 6.21
N VAL A 94 5.51 -4.36 5.03
CA VAL A 94 6.83 -4.91 4.71
C VAL A 94 7.89 -3.80 4.69
N GLN A 95 7.60 -2.67 4.05
CA GLN A 95 8.51 -1.52 3.99
C GLN A 95 8.83 -0.98 5.37
N ALA A 96 7.80 -0.69 6.18
CA ALA A 96 7.98 -0.11 7.50
C ALA A 96 8.73 -1.04 8.46
N VAL A 97 8.39 -2.34 8.47
CA VAL A 97 8.93 -3.29 9.45
C VAL A 97 10.29 -3.85 9.05
N LEU A 98 10.51 -4.15 7.77
CA LEU A 98 11.73 -4.84 7.30
C LEU A 98 12.76 -3.90 6.67
N PHE A 99 12.33 -2.77 6.10
CA PHE A 99 13.21 -1.85 5.39
C PHE A 99 13.36 -0.48 6.07
N GLY A 100 12.52 -0.17 7.06
CA GLY A 100 12.51 1.13 7.74
C GLY A 100 12.13 2.29 6.80
N ASP A 101 11.34 1.98 5.78
CA ASP A 101 10.79 2.89 4.76
C ASP A 101 9.31 3.17 5.05
#